data_AF-M9RXR9-F1
#
_entry.id   AF-M9RXR9-F1
#
_cell.length_a   1.000
_cell.length_b   1.000
_cell.length_c   1.000
_cell.angle_alpha   90.00
_cell.angle_beta   90.00
_cell.angle_gamma   90.00
#
_symmetry.space_group_name_H-M   'P 1'
#
loop_
_entity.id
_entity.type
_entity.pdbx_description
1 polymer ?
#
loop_
_entity_poly.entity_id
_entity_poly.type
_entity_poly.pdbx_seq_one_letter_code
_entity_poly.pdbx_strand_id
1 'polypeptide(L)'
;MGYSPARKAAVLKRMLPPNKMAIRQLSKEEGISEGTLHAWRSHARGKGQLLPDADAGPEGWSSRDKFAAVLETATLNEADLSEYGRKRGLFPEQIAAWRTACEQANDWDRASTARLGQATKEEKNASRGWNAI
;
A
#
# COMPACT_ATOMS: atom_id res chain seq x y z
N MET A 1 13.73 27.42 6.77
CA MET A 1 12.30 27.67 7.05
C MET A 1 11.50 26.44 6.63
N GLY A 2 10.70 25.86 7.53
CA GLY A 2 9.84 24.72 7.21
C GLY A 2 8.50 25.19 6.64
N TYR A 3 7.94 24.44 5.70
CA TYR A 3 6.59 24.68 5.19
C TYR A 3 5.56 24.35 6.28
N SER A 4 4.49 25.16 6.37
CA SER A 4 3.42 24.90 7.35
C SER A 4 2.66 23.61 7.03
N PRO A 5 2.13 22.89 8.06
CA PRO A 5 1.34 21.68 7.83
C PRO A 5 0.13 21.91 6.92
N ALA A 6 -0.55 23.06 7.06
CA ALA A 6 -1.69 23.42 6.23
C ALA A 6 -1.30 23.59 4.75
N ARG A 7 -0.16 24.23 4.47
CA ARG A 7 0.36 24.36 3.10
C ARG A 7 0.72 23.01 2.51
N LYS A 8 1.41 22.16 3.27
CA LYS A 8 1.74 20.79 2.84
C LYS A 8 0.49 19.97 2.50
N ALA A 9 -0.56 20.05 3.33
CA ALA A 9 -1.83 19.35 3.09
C ALA A 9 -2.55 19.83 1.83
N ALA A 10 -2.61 21.16 1.60
CA ALA A 10 -3.22 21.73 0.40
C ALA A 10 -2.50 21.28 -0.88
N VAL A 11 -1.16 21.30 -0.86
CA VAL A 11 -0.29 20.86 -1.96
C VAL A 11 -0.49 19.36 -2.24
N LEU A 12 -0.54 18.52 -1.20
CA LEU A 12 -0.78 17.08 -1.36
C LEU A 12 -2.18 16.77 -1.92
N LYS A 13 -3.20 17.55 -1.57
CA LYS A 13 -4.56 17.40 -2.13
C LYS A 13 -4.59 17.62 -3.64
N ARG A 14 -3.73 18.50 -4.17
CA ARG A 14 -3.58 18.74 -5.62
C ARG A 14 -2.82 17.61 -6.34
N MET A 15 -2.16 16.72 -5.61
CA MET A 15 -1.57 15.50 -6.16
C MET A 15 -2.57 14.34 -6.23
N LEU A 16 -3.80 14.52 -5.74
CA LEU A 16 -4.83 13.50 -5.70
C LEU A 16 -5.90 13.72 -6.79
N PRO A 17 -6.54 12.64 -7.27
CA PRO A 17 -7.80 12.76 -8.03
C PRO A 17 -8.86 13.54 -7.22
N PRO A 18 -9.81 14.24 -7.89
CA PRO A 18 -10.06 14.28 -9.33
C PRO A 18 -9.18 15.26 -10.12
N ASN A 19 -8.59 16.27 -9.46
CA ASN A 19 -7.77 17.30 -10.11
C ASN A 19 -6.28 17.00 -9.95
N LYS A 20 -5.86 15.80 -10.34
CA LYS A 20 -4.47 15.36 -10.21
C LYS A 20 -3.56 16.26 -11.05
N MET A 21 -2.63 16.93 -10.38
CA MET A 21 -1.61 17.75 -11.03
C MET A 21 -0.23 17.06 -10.94
N ALA A 22 0.51 17.06 -12.04
CA ALA A 22 1.85 16.48 -12.09
C ALA A 22 2.82 17.25 -11.17
N ILE A 23 3.72 16.53 -10.48
CA ILE A 23 4.70 17.11 -9.54
C ILE A 23 5.52 18.24 -10.19
N ARG A 24 5.90 18.08 -11.46
CA ARG A 24 6.63 19.08 -12.24
C ARG A 24 5.84 20.39 -12.43
N GLN A 25 4.54 20.28 -12.66
CA GLN A 25 3.66 21.46 -12.77
C GLN A 25 3.47 22.11 -11.40
N LEU A 26 3.21 21.29 -10.38
CA LEU A 26 3.05 21.73 -9.00
C LEU A 26 4.32 22.43 -8.47
N SER A 27 5.50 21.97 -8.88
CA SER A 27 6.79 22.57 -8.54
C SER A 27 6.90 24.01 -9.05
N LYS A 28 6.49 24.23 -10.31
CA LYS A 28 6.49 25.56 -10.93
C LYS A 28 5.47 26.50 -10.30
N GLU A 29 4.27 26.01 -9.99
CA GLU A 29 3.20 26.84 -9.42
C GLU A 29 3.42 27.20 -7.95
N GLU A 30 3.86 26.24 -7.14
CA GLU A 30 4.00 26.43 -5.69
C GLU A 30 5.39 26.94 -5.29
N GLY A 31 6.34 26.94 -6.22
CA GLY A 31 7.75 27.28 -5.99
C GLY A 31 8.47 26.26 -5.10
N ILE A 32 8.00 25.02 -5.07
CA ILE A 32 8.55 23.95 -4.23
C ILE A 32 9.37 23.01 -5.10
N SER A 33 10.58 22.64 -4.69
CA SER A 33 11.41 21.69 -5.45
C SER A 33 10.69 20.35 -5.64
N GLU A 34 10.84 19.76 -6.83
CA GLU A 34 10.28 18.43 -7.13
C GLU A 34 10.71 17.40 -6.09
N GLY A 35 11.97 17.42 -5.63
CA GLY A 35 12.46 16.52 -4.58
C GLY A 35 11.69 16.63 -3.26
N THR A 36 11.32 17.85 -2.85
CA THR A 36 10.49 18.06 -1.64
C THR A 36 9.07 17.53 -1.83
N LEU A 37 8.49 17.75 -3.00
CA LEU A 37 7.16 17.24 -3.36
C LEU A 37 7.14 15.71 -3.41
N HIS A 38 8.18 15.08 -3.98
CA HIS A 38 8.36 13.62 -3.95
C HIS A 38 8.49 13.09 -2.52
N ALA A 39 9.28 13.74 -1.66
CA ALA A 39 9.40 13.34 -0.25
C ALA A 39 8.08 13.47 0.51
N TRP A 40 7.31 14.53 0.28
CA TRP A 40 6.00 14.72 0.90
C TRP A 40 5.00 13.68 0.46
N ARG A 41 4.99 13.36 -0.84
CA ARG A 41 4.17 12.30 -1.40
C ARG A 41 4.53 10.95 -0.81
N SER A 42 5.81 10.61 -0.75
CA SER A 42 6.30 9.35 -0.16
C SER A 42 5.92 9.23 1.32
N HIS A 43 6.11 10.30 2.09
CA HIS A 43 5.74 10.33 3.50
C HIS A 43 4.22 10.22 3.72
N ALA A 44 3.41 10.87 2.88
CA ALA A 44 1.95 10.76 2.95
C ALA A 44 1.46 9.35 2.54
N ARG A 45 2.11 8.70 1.55
CA ARG A 45 1.91 7.28 1.23
C ARG A 45 2.25 6.37 2.42
N GLY A 46 3.40 6.58 3.06
CA GLY A 46 3.77 5.82 4.26
C GLY A 46 2.73 5.93 5.40
N LYS A 47 2.01 7.05 5.46
CA LYS A 47 0.91 7.27 6.42
C LYS A 47 -0.47 6.78 5.93
N GLY A 48 -0.56 6.19 4.74
CA GLY A 48 -1.82 5.76 4.13
C GLY A 48 -2.72 6.92 3.69
N GLN A 49 -2.20 8.14 3.60
CA GLN A 49 -2.95 9.34 3.20
C GLN A 49 -2.99 9.52 1.68
N LEU A 50 -2.17 8.78 0.94
CA LEU A 50 -2.13 8.79 -0.51
C LEU A 50 -2.02 7.36 -1.02
N LEU A 51 -2.94 6.96 -1.88
CA LEU A 51 -2.82 5.74 -2.67
C LEU A 51 -1.82 5.95 -3.84
N PRO A 52 -1.24 4.87 -4.39
CA PRO A 52 -0.40 4.93 -5.58
C PRO A 52 -1.15 5.54 -6.77
N ASP A 53 -0.40 6.16 -7.67
CA ASP A 53 -0.95 6.55 -8.97
C ASP A 53 -1.03 5.35 -9.89
N ALA A 54 -1.89 5.43 -10.93
CA ALA A 54 -1.99 4.47 -12.03
C ALA A 54 -0.65 4.08 -12.67
N ASP A 55 0.36 4.96 -12.64
CA ASP A 55 1.69 4.72 -13.21
C ASP A 55 2.61 3.84 -12.32
N ALA A 56 2.21 3.59 -11.08
CA ALA A 56 2.83 2.58 -10.25
C ALA A 56 2.23 1.24 -10.67
N GLY A 57 2.97 0.47 -11.48
CA GLY A 57 2.61 -0.91 -11.79
C GLY A 57 2.37 -1.76 -10.52
N PRO A 58 2.12 -3.07 -10.65
CA PRO A 58 1.73 -3.94 -9.52
C PRO A 58 2.67 -3.88 -8.29
N GLU A 59 3.95 -3.56 -8.50
CA GLU A 59 4.96 -3.39 -7.43
C GLU A 59 4.87 -2.06 -6.68
N GLY A 60 4.22 -1.04 -7.24
CA GLY A 60 4.04 0.25 -6.60
C GLY A 60 2.90 0.27 -5.56
N TRP A 61 2.16 -0.83 -5.42
CA TRP A 61 1.09 -1.01 -4.44
C TRP A 61 1.60 -1.77 -3.21
N SER A 62 1.82 -1.05 -2.12
CA SER A 62 2.17 -1.67 -0.83
C SER A 62 0.98 -2.45 -0.27
N SER A 63 1.23 -3.38 0.68
CA SER A 63 0.14 -4.12 1.35
C SER A 63 -0.88 -3.20 2.02
N ARG A 64 -0.44 -2.03 2.52
CA ARG A 64 -1.32 -1.01 3.09
C ARG A 64 -2.19 -0.35 2.02
N ASP A 65 -1.63 -0.04 0.86
CA ASP A 65 -2.38 0.56 -0.26
C ASP A 65 -3.43 -0.40 -0.81
N LYS A 66 -3.07 -1.69 -0.92
CA LYS A 66 -3.98 -2.76 -1.33
C LYS A 66 -5.15 -2.87 -0.36
N PHE A 67 -4.87 -2.89 0.94
CA PHE A 67 -5.90 -2.92 1.98
C PHE A 67 -6.81 -1.68 1.94
N ALA A 68 -6.24 -0.49 1.79
CA ALA A 68 -7.02 0.75 1.67
C ALA A 68 -7.93 0.74 0.44
N ALA A 69 -7.45 0.25 -0.70
CA ALA A 69 -8.28 0.09 -1.90
C ALA A 69 -9.42 -0.92 -1.70
N VAL A 70 -9.17 -2.06 -1.03
CA VAL A 70 -10.22 -3.02 -0.68
C VAL A 70 -11.28 -2.39 0.23
N LEU A 71 -10.86 -1.56 1.19
CA LEU A 71 -11.78 -0.87 2.10
C LEU A 71 -12.62 0.20 1.39
N GLU A 72 -11.99 1.05 0.57
CA GLU A 72 -12.68 2.09 -0.22
C GLU A 72 -13.71 1.50 -1.19
N THR A 73 -13.43 0.30 -1.70
CA THR A 73 -14.27 -0.37 -2.70
C THR A 73 -15.27 -1.36 -2.09
N ALA A 74 -15.27 -1.54 -0.77
CA ALA A 74 -16.08 -2.55 -0.09
C ALA A 74 -17.60 -2.39 -0.34
N THR A 75 -18.05 -1.14 -0.50
CA THR A 75 -19.46 -0.77 -0.66
C THR A 75 -19.83 -0.34 -2.08
N LEU A 76 -18.86 -0.31 -3.00
CA LEU A 76 -19.09 0.14 -4.37
C LEU A 76 -19.79 -0.94 -5.19
N ASN A 77 -20.68 -0.50 -6.08
CA ASN A 77 -21.23 -1.36 -7.13
C ASN A 77 -20.21 -1.54 -8.28
N GLU A 78 -20.54 -2.37 -9.26
CA GLU A 78 -19.63 -2.71 -10.37
C GLU A 78 -19.26 -1.51 -11.26
N ALA A 79 -20.19 -0.57 -11.45
CA ALA A 79 -19.94 0.64 -12.23
C ALA A 79 -18.96 1.58 -11.51
N ASP A 80 -19.19 1.81 -10.21
CA ASP A 80 -18.33 2.65 -9.36
C ASP A 80 -16.94 2.02 -9.19
N LEU A 81 -16.87 0.69 -9.08
CA LEU A 81 -15.62 -0.06 -9.02
C LEU A 81 -14.82 0.09 -10.33
N SER A 82 -15.51 0.03 -11.47
CA SER A 82 -14.88 0.22 -12.79
C SER A 82 -14.34 1.65 -12.95
N GLU A 83 -15.08 2.66 -12.49
CA GLU A 83 -14.61 4.05 -12.50
C GLU A 83 -13.42 4.26 -11.55
N TYR A 84 -13.51 3.70 -10.33
CA TYR A 84 -12.41 3.68 -9.36
C TYR A 84 -11.14 3.09 -9.98
N GLY A 85 -11.28 1.96 -10.67
CA GLY A 85 -10.22 1.26 -11.36
C GLY A 85 -9.57 2.12 -12.45
N ARG A 86 -10.38 2.67 -13.36
CA ARG A 86 -9.90 3.55 -14.46
C ARG A 86 -9.12 4.75 -13.94
N LYS A 87 -9.59 5.39 -12.87
CA LYS A 87 -8.92 6.55 -12.26
C LYS A 87 -7.55 6.20 -11.66
N ARG A 88 -7.36 4.95 -11.25
CA ARG A 88 -6.19 4.49 -10.47
C ARG A 88 -5.35 3.43 -11.18
N GLY A 89 -5.64 3.14 -12.46
CA GLY A 89 -4.92 2.11 -13.23
C GLY A 89 -5.09 0.70 -12.67
N LEU A 90 -6.22 0.43 -12.01
CA LEU A 90 -6.53 -0.85 -11.40
C LEU A 90 -7.64 -1.58 -12.16
N PHE A 91 -7.47 -2.88 -12.28
CA PHE A 91 -8.52 -3.76 -12.77
C PHE A 91 -9.38 -4.27 -11.59
N PRO A 92 -10.71 -4.39 -11.75
CA PRO A 92 -11.60 -4.94 -10.72
C PRO A 92 -11.12 -6.28 -10.15
N GLU A 93 -10.54 -7.12 -11.01
CA GLU A 93 -10.00 -8.43 -10.66
C GLU A 93 -8.81 -8.33 -9.69
N GLN A 94 -7.99 -7.29 -9.81
CA GLN A 94 -6.88 -7.06 -8.88
C GLN A 94 -7.40 -6.71 -7.48
N ILE A 95 -8.44 -5.90 -7.40
CA ILE A 95 -9.07 -5.51 -6.14
C ILE A 95 -9.75 -6.71 -5.49
N ALA A 96 -10.41 -7.56 -6.29
CA ALA A 96 -10.97 -8.83 -5.82
C ALA A 96 -9.87 -9.76 -5.28
N ALA A 97 -8.75 -9.91 -6.00
CA ALA A 97 -7.62 -10.72 -5.53
C ALA A 97 -7.04 -10.20 -4.20
N TRP A 98 -6.96 -8.88 -4.02
CA TRP A 98 -6.51 -8.30 -2.76
C TRP A 98 -7.50 -8.49 -1.63
N ARG A 99 -8.80 -8.42 -1.90
CA ARG A 99 -9.84 -8.73 -0.90
C ARG A 99 -9.66 -10.16 -0.37
N THR A 100 -9.57 -11.13 -1.27
CA THR A 100 -9.33 -12.53 -0.90
C THR A 100 -8.04 -12.70 -0.09
N ALA A 101 -6.95 -12.04 -0.49
CA ALA A 101 -5.70 -12.08 0.26
C ALA A 101 -5.83 -11.47 1.67
N CYS A 102 -6.61 -10.39 1.82
CA CYS A 102 -6.89 -9.80 3.14
C CYS A 102 -7.72 -10.74 4.03
N GLU A 103 -8.72 -11.41 3.47
CA GLU A 103 -9.56 -12.37 4.20
C GLU A 103 -8.74 -13.57 4.70
N GLN A 104 -7.78 -14.05 3.91
CA GLN A 104 -6.97 -15.24 4.20
C GLN A 104 -5.68 -14.96 5.00
N ALA A 105 -5.37 -13.69 5.28
CA ALA A 105 -4.07 -13.30 5.84
C ALA A 105 -3.75 -14.00 7.19
N ASN A 106 -4.75 -14.13 8.06
CA ASN A 106 -4.58 -14.76 9.37
C ASN A 106 -4.39 -16.28 9.31
N ASP A 107 -4.96 -16.93 8.29
CA ASP A 107 -4.83 -18.38 8.11
C ASP A 107 -3.41 -18.75 7.66
N TRP A 108 -2.84 -17.93 6.77
CA TRP A 108 -1.45 -18.08 6.35
C TRP A 108 -0.47 -17.88 7.52
N ASP A 109 -0.70 -16.87 8.36
CA ASP A 109 0.14 -16.59 9.53
C ASP A 109 0.15 -17.74 10.54
N ARG A 110 -1.03 -18.29 10.84
CA ARG A 110 -1.18 -19.47 11.70
C ARG A 110 -0.46 -20.69 11.13
N ALA A 111 -0.65 -20.97 9.84
CA ALA A 111 -0.02 -22.11 9.18
C ALA A 111 1.51 -21.97 9.08
N SER A 112 2.02 -20.75 8.94
CA SER A 112 3.45 -20.44 8.94
C SER A 112 4.07 -20.64 10.32
N THR A 113 3.43 -20.10 11.36
CA THR A 113 3.90 -20.20 12.75
C THR A 113 3.86 -21.65 13.25
N ALA A 114 2.83 -22.41 12.90
CA ALA A 114 2.74 -23.83 13.22
C ALA A 114 3.89 -24.64 12.60
N ARG A 115 4.21 -24.39 11.31
CA ARG A 115 5.34 -25.05 10.61
C ARG A 115 6.68 -24.69 11.23
N LEU A 116 6.93 -23.42 11.55
CA LEU A 116 8.16 -22.99 12.21
C LEU A 116 8.30 -23.61 13.61
N GLY A 117 7.20 -23.73 14.34
CA GLY A 117 7.16 -24.41 15.64
C GLY A 117 7.43 -25.91 15.56
N GLN A 118 7.06 -26.57 14.47
CA GLN A 118 7.37 -27.99 14.24
C GLN A 118 8.85 -28.17 13.89
N ALA A 119 9.37 -27.39 12.94
CA ALA A 119 10.78 -27.43 12.53
C ALA A 119 11.73 -27.20 13.72
N THR A 120 11.43 -26.20 14.57
CA THR A 120 12.25 -25.93 15.77
C THR A 120 12.17 -27.02 16.84
N LYS A 121 11.07 -27.79 16.91
CA LYS A 121 10.97 -28.96 17.81
C LYS A 121 11.76 -30.15 17.26
N GLU A 122 11.69 -30.38 15.95
CA GLU A 122 12.44 -31.42 15.26
C GLU A 122 13.95 -31.20 15.38
N GLU A 123 14.43 -29.97 15.15
CA GLU A 123 15.84 -29.60 15.37
C GLU A 123 16.28 -29.86 16.82
N LYS A 124 15.50 -29.40 17.82
CA LYS A 124 15.82 -29.63 19.23
C LYS A 124 15.89 -31.11 19.59
N ASN A 125 14.97 -31.92 19.06
CA ASN A 125 14.95 -33.36 19.31
C ASN A 125 16.15 -34.05 18.63
N ALA A 126 16.51 -33.65 17.40
CA ALA A 126 17.68 -34.14 16.70
C ALA A 126 18.99 -33.79 17.44
N SER A 127 19.15 -32.55 17.91
CA SER A 127 20.33 -32.13 18.68
C SER A 127 20.44 -32.82 20.04
N ARG A 128 19.32 -33.09 20.71
CA ARG A 128 19.30 -33.85 21.97
C ARG A 128 19.67 -35.32 21.76
N GLY A 129 19.26 -35.93 20.65
CA GLY A 129 19.65 -37.29 20.29
C GLY A 129 21.15 -37.42 19.98
N TRP A 130 21.73 -36.42 19.31
CA TRP A 130 23.17 -36.39 19.02
C TRP A 130 24.06 -36.21 20.25
N ASN A 131 23.61 -35.46 21.27
CA ASN A 131 24.36 -35.27 22.52
C ASN A 131 24.22 -36.43 23.52
N ALA A 132 23.42 -37.45 23.19
CA ALA A 132 23.19 -38.63 24.04
C ALA A 132 23.95 -39.88 23.57
N ILE A 133 24.77 -39.76 22.52
CA ILE A 133 25.67 -40.77 21.97
C ILE A 133 27.10 -40.36 22.31
#